data_AF-A0A3D2FB37-F1
#
_entry.id   AF-A0A3D2FB37-F1
#
_cell.length_a   1.000
_cell.length_b   1.000
_cell.length_c   1.000
_cell.angle_alpha   90.00
_cell.angle_beta   90.00
_cell.angle_gamma   90.00
#
_symmetry.space_group_name_H-M   'P 1'
#
loop_
_entity.id
_entity.type
_entity.pdbx_description
1 polymer ?
#
loop_
_entity_poly.entity_id
_entity_poly.type
_entity_poly.pdbx_seq_one_letter_code
_entity_poly.pdbx_strand_id
1 'polypeptide(L)' 'ELDLRHQTATQYSLACRSPIAGSGHVFIGILRAMADDYGALVMLEHLGASQGIETISISLVASEFATGRRFDLGCRDD' A
#
# COMPACT_ATOMS: atom_id res chain seq x y z
N GLU A 1 15.14 -0.42 -4.50
CA GLU A 1 14.59 -1.27 -5.58
C GLU A 1 13.28 -1.88 -5.10
N LEU A 2 12.30 -1.97 -5.99
CA LEU A 2 10.98 -2.53 -5.70
C LEU A 2 10.75 -3.73 -6.63
N ASP A 3 10.38 -4.87 -6.05
CA ASP A 3 10.05 -6.09 -6.78
C ASP A 3 8.63 -6.52 -6.40
N LEU A 4 7.72 -6.55 -7.37
CA LEU A 4 6.33 -6.96 -7.20
C LEU A 4 6.15 -8.38 -7.73
N ARG A 5 5.64 -9.27 -6.89
CA ARG A 5 5.37 -10.66 -7.25
C ARG A 5 3.88 -10.94 -7.19
N HIS A 6 3.34 -11.46 -8.29
CA HIS A 6 1.98 -11.98 -8.34
C HIS A 6 1.95 -13.42 -7.85
N GLN A 7 1.13 -13.70 -6.84
CA GLN A 7 0.99 -15.04 -6.25
C GLN A 7 -0.29 -15.70 -6.76
N THR A 8 -1.39 -14.95 -6.76
CA THR A 8 -2.69 -15.34 -7.33
C THR A 8 -3.36 -14.11 -7.93
N ALA A 9 -4.52 -14.29 -8.58
CA ALA A 9 -5.26 -13.21 -9.24
C ALA A 9 -5.55 -11.99 -8.35
N THR A 10 -5.59 -12.18 -7.03
CA THR A 10 -5.87 -11.12 -6.05
C THR A 10 -4.79 -10.98 -4.98
N GLN A 11 -3.68 -11.73 -5.05
CA GLN A 11 -2.63 -11.69 -4.04
C GLN A 11 -1.28 -11.39 -4.66
N TYR A 12 -0.60 -10.44 -4.03
CA TYR A 12 0.70 -9.95 -4.44
C TYR A 12 1.61 -9.79 -3.23
N SER A 13 2.91 -9.78 -3.46
CA SER A 13 3.88 -9.29 -2.49
C SER A 13 4.78 -8.23 -3.12
N LEU A 14 5.07 -7.19 -2.36
CA LEU A 14 6.02 -6.14 -2.71
C LEU A 14 7.25 -6.26 -1.82
N ALA A 15 8.38 -6.59 -2.41
CA ALA A 15 9.68 -6.54 -1.76
C ALA A 15 10.30 -5.15 -1.97
N CYS A 16 10.61 -4.49 -0.86
CA CYS A 16 11.18 -3.15 -0.80
C CYS A 16 12.63 -3.24 -0.32
N ARG A 17 13.59 -3.16 -1.25
CA ARG A 17 15.02 -3.05 -0.91
C ARG A 17 15.39 -1.59 -0.77
N SER A 18 15.81 -1.20 0.42
CA SER A 18 16.20 0.17 0.76
C SER A 18 17.31 0.18 1.80
N PRO A 19 18.26 1.15 1.77
CA PRO A 19 19.19 1.35 2.87
C PRO A 19 18.53 1.93 4.14
N ILE A 20 17.27 2.41 4.03
CA ILE A 20 16.52 3.00 5.14
C ILE A 20 15.57 1.94 5.71
N ALA A 21 15.75 1.61 6.98
CA ALA A 21 14.84 0.74 7.71
C ALA A 21 13.47 1.41 7.91
N GLY A 22 12.39 0.65 7.74
CA GLY A 22 11.01 1.12 7.84
C GLY A 22 10.44 1.65 6.52
N SER A 23 11.19 1.58 5.42
CA SER A 23 10.73 1.97 4.08
C SER A 23 9.46 1.24 3.64
N GLY A 24 9.22 0.01 4.13
CA GLY A 24 7.99 -0.73 3.87
C GLY A 24 6.74 -0.02 4.39
N HIS A 25 6.83 0.71 5.50
CA HIS A 25 5.69 1.47 6.04
C HIS A 25 5.31 2.66 5.15
N VAL A 26 6.30 3.28 4.49
CA VAL A 26 6.05 4.32 3.49
C VAL A 26 5.25 3.75 2.32
N PHE A 27 5.65 2.58 1.81
CA PHE A 27 4.93 1.91 0.73
C PHE A 27 3.54 1.43 1.14
N ILE A 28 3.33 1.01 2.39
CA ILE A 28 1.97 0.75 2.90
C ILE A 28 1.11 2.02 2.80
N GLY A 29 1.65 3.18 3.19
CA GLY A 29 0.94 4.46 3.07
C GLY A 29 0.59 4.81 1.62
N ILE A 30 1.56 4.64 0.70
CA ILE A 30 1.37 4.88 -0.74
C ILE A 30 0.31 3.92 -1.31
N LEU A 31 0.42 2.62 -1.05
CA LEU A 31 -0.51 1.61 -1.56
C LEU A 31 -1.93 1.85 -1.05
N ARG A 32 -2.09 2.31 0.20
CA ARG A 32 -3.39 2.69 0.76
C ARG A 32 -3.98 3.90 0.03
N ALA A 33 -3.19 4.96 -0.18
CA ALA A 33 -3.66 6.13 -0.93
C ALA A 33 -4.09 5.76 -2.35
N MET A 34 -3.30 4.92 -3.04
CA MET A 34 -3.64 4.40 -4.36
C MET A 34 -4.93 3.58 -4.33
N ALA A 35 -5.11 2.71 -3.32
CA ALA A 35 -6.33 1.95 -3.17
C ALA A 35 -7.55 2.86 -2.96
N ASP A 36 -7.42 3.93 -2.17
CA ASP A 36 -8.47 4.93 -1.98
C ASP A 36 -8.81 5.66 -3.30
N ASP A 37 -7.80 6.08 -4.07
CA ASP A 37 -7.98 6.77 -5.36
C ASP A 37 -8.68 5.90 -6.42
N TYR A 38 -8.37 4.60 -6.43
CA TYR A 38 -8.99 3.63 -7.34
C TYR A 38 -10.27 2.99 -6.78
N GLY A 39 -10.65 3.29 -5.54
CA GLY A 39 -11.80 2.65 -4.90
C GLY A 39 -11.63 1.17 -4.66
N ALA A 40 -10.42 0.69 -4.45
CA ALA A 40 -10.14 -0.70 -4.15
C ALA A 40 -10.16 -0.97 -2.64
N LEU A 41 -10.76 -2.09 -2.24
CA LEU A 41 -10.60 -2.62 -0.90
C LEU A 41 -9.38 -3.54 -0.90
N VAL A 42 -8.33 -3.13 -0.19
CA VAL A 42 -7.07 -3.88 -0.08
C VAL A 42 -6.76 -4.19 1.37
N MET A 43 -6.18 -5.37 1.62
CA MET A 43 -5.53 -5.72 2.88
C MET A 43 -4.02 -5.67 2.68
N LEU A 44 -3.33 -4.91 3.53
CA LEU A 44 -1.88 -4.71 3.48
C LEU A 44 -1.27 -5.20 4.79
N GLU A 45 -0.27 -6.07 4.71
CA GLU A 45 0.42 -6.60 5.89
C GLU A 45 1.93 -6.46 5.72
N HIS A 46 2.61 -5.88 6.70
CA HIS A 46 4.07 -5.86 6.74
C HIS A 46 4.57 -7.20 7.31
N LEU A 47 5.23 -8.00 6.48
CA LEU A 47 5.73 -9.33 6.85
C LEU A 47 7.11 -9.29 7.54
N GLY A 48 7.59 -8.10 7.90
CA GLY A 48 8.90 -7.89 8.51
C GLY A 48 10.01 -7.57 7.50
N ALA A 49 11.24 -7.64 7.99
CA ALA A 49 12.44 -7.26 7.27
C ALA A 49 13.53 -8.34 7.36
N SER A 50 14.21 -8.62 6.25
CA SER A 50 15.37 -9.50 6.19
C SER A 50 16.38 -9.00 5.16
N GLN A 51 17.67 -8.96 5.53
CA GLN A 51 18.77 -8.56 4.62
C GLN A 51 18.55 -7.22 3.89
N GLY A 52 18.00 -6.22 4.60
CA GLY A 52 17.71 -4.89 4.04
C GLY A 52 16.53 -4.88 3.06
N ILE A 53 15.67 -5.91 3.09
CA ILE A 53 14.46 -6.02 2.30
C ILE A 53 13.28 -6.13 3.25
N GLU A 54 12.33 -5.21 3.13
CA GLU A 54 11.03 -5.30 3.78
C GLU A 54 10.01 -5.89 2.81
N THR A 55 9.13 -6.77 3.28
CA THR A 55 8.11 -7.39 2.41
C THR A 55 6.71 -7.01 2.86
N ILE A 56 5.87 -6.61 1.91
CA ILE A 56 4.46 -6.28 2.15
C ILE A 56 3.61 -7.32 1.41
N SER A 57 2.71 -7.99 2.12
CA SER A 57 1.64 -8.79 1.52
C SER A 57 0.48 -7.87 1.13
N ILE A 58 -0.07 -8.08 -0.06
CA ILE A 58 -1.14 -7.29 -0.63
C ILE A 58 -2.25 -8.24 -1.08
N SER A 59 -3.44 -8.11 -0.51
CA SER A 59 -4.64 -8.83 -0.95
C SER A 59 -5.66 -7.84 -1.48
N LEU A 60 -5.97 -7.90 -2.78
CA LEU A 60 -7.04 -7.14 -3.41
C LEU A 60 -8.37 -7.86 -3.16
N VAL A 61 -9.13 -7.37 -2.19
CA VAL A 61 -10.41 -7.98 -1.81
C VAL A 61 -11.50 -7.61 -2.82
N ALA A 62 -11.48 -6.37 -3.31
CA ALA A 62 -12.35 -5.90 -4.37
C ALA A 62 -11.85 -4.62 -5.04
N SER A 63 -12.28 -4.36 -6.28
CA SER A 63 -11.72 -3.32 -7.15
C SER A 63 -12.68 -2.19 -7.56
N GLU A 64 -13.92 -2.12 -7.04
CA GLU A 64 -14.95 -1.18 -7.55
C GLU A 64 -15.83 -0.54 -6.45
N PHE A 65 -15.23 0.02 -5.40
CA PHE A 65 -15.95 0.57 -4.24
C PHE A 65 -15.94 2.11 -4.08
N ALA A 66 -15.29 2.90 -4.95
CA ALA A 66 -15.23 4.36 -4.73
C ALA A 66 -16.50 5.12 -5.13
N THR A 67 -17.16 5.70 -4.11
CA THR A 67 -17.77 7.04 -4.23
C THR A 67 -16.69 8.04 -3.77
N GLY A 68 -16.10 8.80 -4.69
CA GLY A 68 -14.91 9.64 -4.42
C GLY A 68 -15.08 10.55 -3.20
N ARG A 69 -14.13 10.52 -2.26
CA ARG A 69 -14.13 11.43 -1.11
C ARG A 69 -13.27 12.65 -1.39
N ARG A 70 -13.84 13.82 -1.10
CA ARG A 70 -13.19 15.13 -1.18
C ARG A 70 -12.13 15.20 -0.08
N PHE A 71 -10.89 15.47 -0.47
CA PHE A 71 -9.79 15.76 0.44
C PHE A 71 -9.84 17.25 0.80
N ASP A 72 -10.16 17.58 2.05
CA ASP A 72 -10.02 18.94 2.58
C ASP A 72 -8.83 19.00 3.53
N LEU A 73 -7.77 19.67 3.09
CA LEU A 73 -6.57 19.88 3.88
C LEU A 73 -6.58 21.30 4.45
N GLY A 74 -6.95 21.41 5.72
CA GLY A 74 -6.74 22.64 6.49
C GLY A 74 -7.81 23.72 6.37
N CYS A 75 -9.11 23.37 6.34
CA CYS A 75 -10.14 24.38 6.63
C CYS A 75 -10.07 24.75 8.12
N ARG A 76 -9.31 25.80 8.41
CA ARG A 76 -9.39 26.54 9.65
C ARG A 76 -10.40 27.64 9.36
N ASP A 77 -11.65 27.44 9.77
CA ASP A 77 -12.68 28.46 9.68
C ASP A 77 -12.35 29.56 10.70
N ASP A 78 -11.94 30.72 10.22
CA ASP A 78 -12.08 32.03 10.88
C ASP A 78 -13.09 32.87 10.08
#